data_AF-A0A359BCZ2-F1
#
_entry.id   AF-A0A359BCZ2-F1
#
_cell.length_a   1.000
_cell.length_b   1.000
_cell.length_c   1.000
_cell.angle_alpha   90.00
_cell.angle_beta   90.00
_cell.angle_gamma   90.00
#
_symmetry.space_group_name_H-M   'P 1'
#
loop_
_entity.id
_entity.type
_entity.pdbx_description
1 polymer ?
#
loop_
_entity_poly.entity_id
_entity_poly.type
_entity_poly.pdbx_seq_one_letter_code
_entity_poly.pdbx_strand_id
1 'polypeptide(L)'
;MITVADAWTNPDLPWLADLVKRHQHLIKRRLEHGDLNRWLSALSAIPKIDNSARTLGRSVGLTAIPIALERPLEEALLGLTPWRKGPFQFGSVYVDAEWRSDVKWDRLCKHIKLDNHRILDVGSGCGYHLWRMLEAGASEVLGIDPSILFHCQFSAVKCLLGHPKAASLPVTLEEFDAGLMD
;
A
#
# COMPACT_ATOMS: atom_id res chain seq x y z
N MET A 1 10.12 -9.84 -8.93
CA MET A 1 10.72 -9.26 -7.71
C MET A 1 9.93 -8.00 -7.41
N ILE A 2 9.55 -7.76 -6.16
CA ILE A 2 8.77 -6.58 -5.80
C ILE A 2 9.68 -5.35 -5.84
N THR A 3 9.17 -4.25 -6.38
CA THR A 3 9.86 -2.97 -6.52
C THR A 3 9.01 -1.85 -5.94
N VAL A 4 9.63 -0.73 -5.56
CA VAL A 4 8.85 0.44 -5.12
C VAL A 4 7.91 0.97 -6.20
N ALA A 5 8.23 0.77 -7.48
CA ALA A 5 7.39 1.20 -8.60
C ALA A 5 6.01 0.50 -8.61
N ASP A 6 5.90 -0.70 -8.04
CA ASP A 6 4.61 -1.40 -7.92
C ASP A 6 3.57 -0.60 -7.10
N ALA A 7 4.02 0.37 -6.28
CA ALA A 7 3.12 1.29 -5.59
C ALA A 7 2.29 2.14 -6.56
N TRP A 8 2.87 2.56 -7.68
CA TRP A 8 2.22 3.44 -8.66
C TRP A 8 2.11 2.83 -10.06
N THR A 9 2.15 1.50 -10.17
CA THR A 9 1.78 0.79 -11.40
C THR A 9 0.60 -0.15 -11.16
N ASN A 10 -0.38 -0.15 -12.05
CA ASN A 10 -1.48 -1.12 -12.02
C ASN A 10 -2.14 -1.14 -13.41
N PRO A 11 -2.13 -2.27 -14.13
CA PRO A 11 -2.74 -2.35 -15.47
C PRO A 11 -4.26 -2.14 -15.45
N ASP A 12 -4.92 -2.38 -14.32
CA ASP A 12 -6.38 -2.20 -14.17
C ASP A 12 -6.77 -0.74 -13.87
N LEU A 13 -5.79 0.17 -13.76
CA LEU A 13 -5.98 1.61 -13.53
C LEU A 13 -5.45 2.39 -14.75
N PRO A 14 -6.23 2.53 -15.83
CA PRO A 14 -5.75 3.09 -17.10
C PRO A 14 -5.26 4.55 -16.98
N TRP A 15 -5.82 5.32 -16.06
CA TRP A 15 -5.44 6.72 -15.79
C TRP A 15 -4.11 6.87 -15.04
N LEU A 16 -3.60 5.80 -14.44
CA LEU A 16 -2.47 5.87 -13.52
C LEU A 16 -1.16 6.21 -14.22
N ALA A 17 -0.96 5.72 -15.45
CA ALA A 17 0.27 5.97 -16.21
C ALA A 17 0.48 7.47 -16.48
N ASP A 18 -0.58 8.18 -16.87
CA ASP A 18 -0.52 9.62 -17.14
C ASP A 18 -0.33 10.41 -15.85
N LEU A 19 -0.99 10.00 -14.76
CA LEU A 19 -0.79 10.62 -13.45
C LEU A 19 0.66 10.46 -12.97
N VAL A 20 1.24 9.28 -13.11
CA VAL A 20 2.65 9.02 -12.75
C VAL A 20 3.60 9.83 -13.62
N LYS A 21 3.34 9.91 -14.94
CA LYS A 21 4.15 10.72 -15.86
C LYS A 21 4.16 12.18 -15.45
N ARG A 22 3.01 12.74 -15.05
CA ARG A 22 2.89 14.13 -14.58
C ARG A 22 3.74 14.40 -13.34
N HIS A 23 3.77 13.47 -12.39
CA HIS A 23 4.50 13.60 -11.13
C HIS A 23 5.90 12.96 -11.16
N GLN A 24 6.40 12.56 -12.34
CA GLN A 24 7.64 11.77 -12.43
C GLN A 24 8.84 12.47 -11.79
N HIS A 25 8.92 13.80 -11.91
CA HIS A 25 9.99 14.59 -11.32
C HIS A 25 9.97 14.55 -9.78
N LEU A 26 8.78 14.57 -9.17
CA LEU A 26 8.60 14.43 -7.72
C LEU A 26 8.94 13.01 -7.26
N ILE A 27 8.46 11.99 -8.00
CA ILE A 27 8.78 10.59 -7.72
C ILE A 27 10.30 10.39 -7.72
N LYS A 28 11.01 10.89 -8.75
CA LYS A 28 12.48 10.82 -8.84
C LYS A 28 13.15 11.45 -7.62
N ARG A 29 12.71 12.65 -7.22
CA ARG A 29 13.23 13.34 -6.04
C ARG A 29 13.05 12.52 -4.75
N ARG A 30 11.90 11.86 -4.56
CA ARG A 30 11.66 11.02 -3.37
C ARG A 30 12.49 9.75 -3.36
N LEU A 31 12.90 9.27 -4.53
CA LEU A 31 13.80 8.12 -4.67
C LEU A 31 15.27 8.44 -4.36
N GLU A 32 15.62 9.70 -4.09
CA GLU A 32 16.98 10.09 -3.66
C GLU A 32 17.19 9.93 -2.14
N HIS A 33 16.22 9.37 -1.41
CA HIS A 33 16.29 9.21 0.03
C HIS A 33 17.45 8.29 0.47
N GLY A 34 18.21 8.70 1.50
CA GLY A 34 19.42 7.98 1.94
C GLY A 34 19.19 6.52 2.36
N ASP A 35 18.06 6.23 3.00
CA ASP A 35 17.69 4.87 3.39
C ASP A 35 17.05 4.01 2.28
N LEU A 36 16.87 4.53 1.06
CA LEU A 36 16.11 3.83 0.02
C LEU A 36 16.68 2.44 -0.28
N ASN A 37 18.00 2.30 -0.36
CA ASN A 37 18.65 1.02 -0.65
C ASN A 37 18.30 -0.06 0.39
N ARG A 38 18.16 0.32 1.67
CA ARG A 38 17.74 -0.59 2.74
C ARG A 38 16.32 -1.11 2.48
N TRP A 39 15.40 -0.22 2.14
CA TRP A 39 14.00 -0.57 1.87
C TRP A 39 13.81 -1.37 0.58
N LEU A 40 14.56 -1.05 -0.47
CA LEU A 40 14.54 -1.81 -1.73
C LEU A 40 15.08 -3.23 -1.55
N SER A 41 16.12 -3.40 -0.73
CA SER A 41 16.65 -4.71 -0.36
C SER A 41 15.59 -5.54 0.37
N ALA A 42 14.92 -4.94 1.35
CA ALA A 42 13.82 -5.57 2.07
C ALA A 42 12.66 -5.97 1.13
N LEU A 43 12.25 -5.11 0.20
CA LEU A 43 11.22 -5.43 -0.80
C LEU A 43 11.62 -6.61 -1.70
N SER A 44 12.88 -6.62 -2.13
CA SER A 44 13.40 -7.67 -3.01
C SER A 44 13.48 -9.03 -2.32
N ALA A 45 13.60 -9.04 -0.99
CA ALA A 45 13.66 -10.24 -0.16
C ALA A 45 12.28 -10.86 0.12
N ILE A 46 11.17 -10.15 -0.15
CA ILE A 46 9.82 -10.69 0.06
C ILE A 46 9.62 -11.92 -0.84
N PRO A 47 9.29 -13.09 -0.26
CA PRO A 47 9.08 -14.30 -1.04
C PRO A 47 7.84 -14.18 -1.94
N LYS A 48 7.83 -14.94 -3.04
CA LYS A 48 6.60 -15.11 -3.83
C LYS A 48 5.62 -15.98 -3.03
N ILE A 49 4.43 -15.46 -2.76
CA ILE A 49 3.38 -16.15 -2.01
C ILE A 49 2.11 -16.14 -2.87
N ASP A 50 1.35 -17.24 -2.82
CA ASP A 50 0.03 -17.32 -3.43
C ASP A 50 -0.96 -16.39 -2.70
N ASN A 51 -1.77 -15.66 -3.47
CA ASN A 51 -2.65 -14.61 -2.94
C ASN A 51 -4.13 -15.04 -2.84
N SER A 52 -4.44 -16.34 -3.02
CA SER A 52 -5.82 -16.85 -2.93
C SER A 52 -6.45 -16.63 -1.55
N ALA A 53 -5.62 -16.58 -0.51
CA ALA A 53 -6.01 -16.35 0.88
C ALA A 53 -6.13 -14.85 1.26
N ARG A 54 -6.24 -13.94 0.28
CA ARG A 54 -6.32 -12.49 0.52
C ARG A 54 -7.51 -12.11 1.41
N THR A 55 -7.22 -11.24 2.39
CA THR A 55 -8.22 -10.52 3.18
C THR A 55 -7.92 -9.02 3.21
N LEU A 56 -8.96 -8.21 3.05
CA LEU A 56 -8.91 -6.75 3.18
C LEU A 56 -9.65 -6.27 4.44
N GLY A 57 -9.96 -7.18 5.37
CA GLY A 57 -10.66 -6.89 6.61
C GLY A 57 -9.81 -6.15 7.65
N ARG A 58 -10.17 -6.28 8.93
CA ARG A 58 -9.46 -5.61 10.04
C ARG A 58 -7.96 -5.89 10.08
N SER A 59 -7.57 -7.12 9.75
CA SER A 59 -6.18 -7.47 9.48
C SER A 59 -6.04 -7.66 7.99
N VAL A 60 -5.37 -6.71 7.33
CA VAL A 60 -5.13 -6.75 5.89
C VAL A 60 -3.96 -7.69 5.61
N GLY A 61 -4.09 -8.56 4.61
CA GLY A 61 -3.00 -9.44 4.20
C GLY A 61 -3.50 -10.78 3.68
N LEU A 62 -2.91 -11.87 4.14
CA LEU A 62 -3.23 -13.24 3.73
C LEU A 62 -3.63 -14.06 4.96
N THR A 63 -4.78 -14.73 4.93
CA THR A 63 -5.27 -15.53 6.08
C THR A 63 -4.41 -16.77 6.34
N ALA A 64 -3.66 -17.24 5.34
CA ALA A 64 -2.71 -18.32 5.44
C ALA A 64 -1.56 -18.12 4.46
N ILE A 65 -0.35 -18.51 4.87
CA ILE A 65 0.82 -18.63 3.99
C ILE A 65 1.55 -19.94 4.32
N PRO A 66 2.36 -20.51 3.41
CA PRO A 66 3.17 -21.68 3.72
C PRO A 66 4.15 -21.40 4.88
N ILE A 67 4.22 -22.30 5.87
CA ILE A 67 5.09 -22.17 7.06
C ILE A 67 6.55 -21.87 6.69
N ALA A 68 7.05 -22.49 5.62
CA ALA A 68 8.42 -22.26 5.14
C ALA A 68 8.69 -20.81 4.70
N LEU A 69 7.65 -20.02 4.42
CA LEU A 69 7.74 -18.63 3.96
C LEU A 69 7.48 -17.61 5.09
N GLU A 70 7.03 -18.04 6.27
CA GLU A 70 6.70 -17.15 7.39
C GLU A 70 7.92 -16.34 7.85
N ARG A 71 9.01 -17.03 8.22
CA ARG A 71 10.24 -16.35 8.68
C ARG A 71 10.89 -15.46 7.61
N PRO A 72 11.09 -15.90 6.35
CA PRO A 72 11.60 -15.00 5.31
C PRO A 72 10.72 -13.77 5.07
N LEU A 73 9.40 -13.92 5.16
CA LEU A 73 8.48 -12.79 5.03
C LEU A 73 8.61 -11.83 6.22
N GLU A 74 8.64 -12.35 7.45
CA GLU A 74 8.81 -11.56 8.67
C GLU A 74 10.11 -10.73 8.63
N GLU A 75 11.24 -11.35 8.31
CA GLU A 75 12.54 -10.69 8.17
C GLU A 75 12.50 -9.56 7.12
N ALA A 76 11.88 -9.80 5.97
CA ALA A 76 11.70 -8.79 4.93
C ALA A 76 10.82 -7.61 5.40
N LEU A 77 9.69 -7.90 6.08
CA LEU A 77 8.78 -6.87 6.58
C LEU A 77 9.39 -6.05 7.73
N LEU A 78 10.26 -6.65 8.55
CA LEU A 78 11.04 -5.94 9.58
C LEU A 78 12.01 -4.92 8.95
N GLY A 79 12.55 -5.23 7.76
CA GLY A 79 13.37 -4.30 6.99
C GLY A 79 12.63 -3.02 6.53
N LEU A 80 11.30 -3.05 6.55
CA LEU A 80 10.42 -1.92 6.23
C LEU A 80 9.90 -1.18 7.49
N THR A 81 10.51 -1.38 8.65
CA THR A 81 10.15 -0.61 9.87
C THR A 81 10.63 0.85 9.80
N PRO A 82 9.92 1.79 10.47
CA PRO A 82 8.75 1.58 11.32
C PRO A 82 7.41 1.47 10.57
N TRP A 83 6.54 0.57 11.03
CA TRP A 83 5.14 0.47 10.59
C TRP A 83 4.25 1.29 11.51
N ARG A 84 3.62 2.34 10.98
CA ARG A 84 2.79 3.25 11.80
C ARG A 84 1.30 2.90 11.76
N LYS A 85 0.72 2.61 10.60
CA LYS A 85 -0.71 2.29 10.45
C LYS A 85 -0.88 0.79 10.15
N GLY A 86 -1.87 0.15 10.74
CA GLY A 86 -2.14 -1.27 10.59
C GLY A 86 -3.37 -1.72 11.38
N PRO A 87 -3.52 -3.03 11.64
CA PRO A 87 -2.51 -4.09 11.47
C PRO A 87 -2.48 -4.76 10.09
N PHE A 88 -1.39 -5.46 9.81
CA PHE A 88 -1.29 -6.42 8.70
C PHE A 88 -1.01 -7.83 9.22
N GLN A 89 -1.56 -8.85 8.56
CA GLN A 89 -1.42 -10.26 8.95
C GLN A 89 -1.21 -11.16 7.73
N PHE A 90 -0.19 -12.01 7.76
CA PHE A 90 0.13 -12.96 6.70
C PHE A 90 0.39 -14.35 7.32
N GLY A 91 -0.63 -15.22 7.36
CA GLY A 91 -0.57 -16.46 8.13
C GLY A 91 -0.29 -16.16 9.60
N SER A 92 0.79 -16.69 10.17
CA SER A 92 1.21 -16.36 11.54
C SER A 92 1.95 -15.01 11.68
N VAL A 93 2.47 -14.45 10.58
CA VAL A 93 3.27 -13.22 10.58
C VAL A 93 2.38 -12.00 10.81
N TYR A 94 2.47 -11.42 12.01
CA TYR A 94 1.76 -10.20 12.38
C TYR A 94 2.69 -8.99 12.31
N VAL A 95 2.30 -7.99 11.52
CA VAL A 95 3.01 -6.72 11.47
C VAL A 95 2.41 -5.79 12.52
N ASP A 96 3.10 -5.70 13.66
CA ASP A 96 2.67 -4.81 14.73
C ASP A 96 2.94 -3.35 14.34
N ALA A 97 1.87 -2.58 14.24
CA ALA A 97 1.90 -1.19 13.84
C ALA A 97 1.58 -0.30 15.04
N GLU A 98 2.22 0.87 15.11
CA GLU A 98 2.03 1.86 16.19
C GLU A 98 0.54 2.18 16.45
N TRP A 99 -0.25 2.28 15.38
CA TRP A 99 -1.65 2.66 15.44
C TRP A 99 -2.59 1.51 15.07
N ARG A 100 -3.53 1.24 15.97
CA ARG A 100 -4.77 0.46 15.73
C ARG A 100 -5.71 1.21 14.79
N SER A 101 -5.34 1.23 13.51
CA SER A 101 -6.05 1.96 12.46
C SER A 101 -7.37 1.26 12.12
N ASP A 102 -7.46 -0.05 12.33
CA ASP A 102 -8.70 -0.83 12.31
C ASP A 102 -9.78 -0.27 13.26
N VAL A 103 -9.41 0.06 14.50
CA VAL A 103 -10.37 0.60 15.49
C VAL A 103 -10.91 1.97 15.05
N LYS A 104 -10.07 2.79 14.43
CA LYS A 104 -10.51 4.06 13.84
C LYS A 104 -11.46 3.83 12.67
N TRP A 105 -11.10 2.91 11.78
CA TRP A 105 -11.89 2.57 10.61
C TRP A 105 -13.27 2.04 10.97
N ASP A 106 -13.39 1.13 11.95
CA ASP A 106 -14.66 0.54 12.38
C ASP A 106 -15.66 1.58 12.91
N ARG A 107 -15.18 2.72 13.39
CA ARG A 107 -16.02 3.88 13.76
C ARG A 107 -16.44 4.68 12.53
N LEU A 108 -15.54 4.89 11.57
CA LEU A 108 -15.77 5.73 10.39
C LEU A 108 -16.64 5.04 9.33
N CYS A 109 -16.37 3.77 9.02
CA CYS A 109 -16.93 3.07 7.86
C CYS A 109 -18.46 2.99 7.88
N LYS A 110 -19.07 3.03 9.06
CA LYS A 110 -20.53 3.02 9.25
C LYS A 110 -21.22 4.32 8.78
N HIS A 111 -20.45 5.37 8.54
CA HIS A 111 -20.95 6.71 8.22
C HIS A 111 -20.58 7.18 6.82
N ILE A 112 -19.88 6.37 6.03
CA ILE A 112 -19.44 6.71 4.67
C ILE A 112 -19.92 5.62 3.70
N LYS A 113 -20.34 6.04 2.50
CA LYS A 113 -20.69 5.14 1.40
C LYS A 113 -19.60 5.22 0.36
N LEU A 114 -18.95 4.09 0.08
CA LEU A 114 -17.80 4.02 -0.82
C LEU A 114 -18.10 3.22 -2.08
N ASP A 115 -19.23 2.51 -2.12
CA ASP A 115 -19.64 1.67 -3.25
C ASP A 115 -19.50 2.41 -4.58
N ASN A 116 -18.72 1.81 -5.48
CA ASN A 116 -18.46 2.29 -6.83
C ASN A 116 -17.72 3.64 -6.95
N HIS A 117 -17.21 4.21 -5.85
CA HIS A 117 -16.48 5.47 -5.88
C HIS A 117 -14.99 5.26 -6.15
N ARG A 118 -14.37 6.27 -6.77
CA ARG A 118 -12.92 6.44 -6.89
C ARG A 118 -12.46 7.34 -5.76
N ILE A 119 -11.57 6.85 -4.90
CA ILE A 119 -11.23 7.54 -3.64
C ILE A 119 -9.78 8.01 -3.64
N LEU A 120 -9.56 9.25 -3.20
CA LEU A 120 -8.24 9.78 -2.87
C LEU A 120 -8.09 9.89 -1.34
N ASP A 121 -7.08 9.22 -0.76
CA ASP A 121 -6.70 9.34 0.64
C ASP A 121 -5.43 10.18 0.77
N VAL A 122 -5.57 11.38 1.35
CA VAL A 122 -4.48 12.34 1.52
C VAL A 122 -3.75 12.09 2.83
N GLY A 123 -2.43 11.93 2.77
CA GLY A 123 -1.65 11.48 3.93
C GLY A 123 -1.93 10.02 4.25
N SER A 124 -2.02 9.19 3.21
CA SER A 124 -2.42 7.77 3.31
C SER A 124 -1.46 6.95 4.18
N GLY A 125 -0.22 7.40 4.38
CA GLY A 125 0.82 6.60 5.01
C GLY A 125 1.05 5.32 4.22
N CYS A 126 1.25 4.20 4.92
CA CYS A 126 1.45 2.87 4.31
C CYS A 126 0.23 2.30 3.57
N GLY A 127 -0.86 3.07 3.46
CA GLY A 127 -2.05 2.72 2.69
C GLY A 127 -3.01 1.75 3.38
N TYR A 128 -2.90 1.51 4.69
CA TYR A 128 -3.81 0.61 5.42
C TYR A 128 -5.30 0.87 5.11
N HIS A 129 -5.74 2.13 5.14
CA HIS A 129 -7.14 2.48 4.87
C HIS A 129 -7.54 2.31 3.40
N LEU A 130 -6.61 2.38 2.45
CA LEU A 130 -6.90 2.13 1.04
C LEU A 130 -7.46 0.71 0.85
N TRP A 131 -6.86 -0.27 1.53
CA TRP A 131 -7.33 -1.66 1.52
C TRP A 131 -8.72 -1.80 2.13
N ARG A 132 -8.97 -1.10 3.25
CA ARG A 132 -10.28 -1.09 3.91
C ARG A 132 -11.36 -0.38 3.08
N MET A 133 -10.99 0.64 2.31
CA MET A 133 -11.89 1.31 1.36
C MET A 133 -12.29 0.37 0.22
N LEU A 134 -11.35 -0.41 -0.31
CA LEU A 134 -11.65 -1.46 -1.30
C LEU A 134 -12.54 -2.57 -0.71
N GLU A 135 -12.28 -3.01 0.52
CA GLU A 135 -13.18 -3.94 1.25
C GLU A 135 -14.62 -3.39 1.32
N ALA A 136 -14.74 -2.08 1.57
CA ALA A 136 -16.01 -1.38 1.69
C ALA A 136 -16.66 -0.98 0.35
N GLY A 137 -16.18 -1.50 -0.78
CA GLY A 137 -16.84 -1.36 -2.08
C GLY A 137 -16.32 -0.23 -2.97
N ALA A 138 -15.25 0.48 -2.59
CA ALA A 138 -14.61 1.44 -3.50
C ALA A 138 -14.19 0.75 -4.81
N SER A 139 -14.46 1.39 -5.95
CA SER A 139 -14.06 0.89 -7.27
C SER A 139 -12.55 0.80 -7.40
N GLU A 140 -11.88 1.82 -6.88
CA GLU A 140 -10.44 1.97 -6.87
C GLU A 140 -10.01 3.08 -5.89
N VAL A 141 -8.77 3.00 -5.44
CA VAL A 141 -8.25 3.87 -4.38
C VAL A 141 -6.86 4.39 -4.71
N LEU A 142 -6.61 5.66 -4.39
CA LEU A 142 -5.34 6.34 -4.57
C LEU A 142 -4.89 6.95 -3.25
N GLY A 143 -3.69 6.62 -2.81
CA GLY A 143 -3.02 7.29 -1.70
C GLY A 143 -2.02 8.34 -2.18
N ILE A 144 -1.89 9.45 -1.45
CA ILE A 144 -0.76 10.35 -1.58
C ILE A 144 -0.10 10.60 -0.22
N ASP A 145 1.22 10.55 -0.20
CA ASP A 145 2.04 10.83 0.99
C ASP A 145 3.50 11.11 0.57
N PRO A 146 4.22 12.11 1.12
CA PRO A 146 5.59 12.39 0.70
C PRO A 146 6.64 11.35 1.12
N SER A 147 6.35 10.43 2.05
CA SER A 147 7.33 9.49 2.60
C SER A 147 7.55 8.25 1.71
N ILE A 148 8.73 8.10 1.12
CA ILE A 148 9.04 6.96 0.23
C ILE A 148 9.02 5.60 0.95
N LEU A 149 9.30 5.56 2.26
CA LEU A 149 9.16 4.34 3.07
C LEU A 149 7.72 3.80 3.00
N PHE A 150 6.72 4.68 3.09
CA PHE A 150 5.33 4.27 3.06
C PHE A 150 4.92 3.68 1.71
N HIS A 151 5.51 4.16 0.62
CA HIS A 151 5.30 3.57 -0.71
C HIS A 151 6.00 2.22 -0.87
N CYS A 152 7.14 2.01 -0.21
CA CYS A 152 7.75 0.68 -0.11
C CYS A 152 6.82 -0.27 0.65
N GLN A 153 6.33 0.12 1.83
CA GLN A 153 5.38 -0.67 2.62
C GLN A 153 4.09 -0.98 1.83
N PHE A 154 3.54 0.02 1.15
CA PHE A 154 2.37 -0.15 0.29
C PHE A 154 2.64 -1.14 -0.85
N SER A 155 3.78 -1.01 -1.54
CA SER A 155 4.19 -1.94 -2.61
C SER A 155 4.29 -3.39 -2.11
N ALA A 156 4.95 -3.60 -0.96
CA ALA A 156 5.04 -4.92 -0.33
C ALA A 156 3.65 -5.55 -0.16
N VAL A 157 2.74 -4.82 0.48
CA VAL A 157 1.38 -5.30 0.74
C VAL A 157 0.61 -5.48 -0.56
N LYS A 158 0.64 -4.52 -1.48
CA LYS A 158 -0.06 -4.60 -2.77
C LYS A 158 0.29 -5.85 -3.57
N CYS A 159 1.58 -6.18 -3.65
CA CYS A 159 2.05 -7.35 -4.37
C CYS A 159 1.65 -8.65 -3.67
N LEU A 160 1.74 -8.72 -2.34
CA LEU A 160 1.26 -9.87 -1.55
C LEU A 160 -0.25 -10.06 -1.70
N LEU A 161 -1.01 -8.98 -1.88
CA LEU A 161 -2.45 -9.01 -2.13
C LEU A 161 -2.81 -9.28 -3.60
N GLY A 162 -1.85 -9.46 -4.51
CA GLY A 162 -2.13 -9.71 -5.92
C GLY A 162 -2.68 -8.49 -6.67
N HIS A 163 -2.12 -7.31 -6.41
CA HIS A 163 -2.40 -6.06 -7.12
C HIS A 163 -3.88 -5.64 -7.19
N PRO A 164 -4.59 -5.47 -6.04
CA PRO A 164 -5.91 -4.84 -6.05
C PRO A 164 -5.87 -3.47 -6.73
N LYS A 165 -7.03 -2.92 -7.13
CA LYS A 165 -7.21 -1.60 -7.76
C LYS A 165 -6.85 -0.42 -6.83
N ALA A 166 -5.60 -0.40 -6.40
CA ALA A 166 -5.02 0.58 -5.50
C ALA A 166 -3.68 1.07 -6.08
N ALA A 167 -3.40 2.35 -5.87
CA ALA A 167 -2.11 2.95 -6.14
C ALA A 167 -1.74 3.96 -5.05
N SER A 168 -0.46 4.29 -4.97
CA SER A 168 0.09 5.23 -4.00
C SER A 168 1.18 6.08 -4.65
N LEU A 169 1.07 7.40 -4.58
CA LEU A 169 2.03 8.35 -5.18
C LEU A 169 2.81 9.13 -4.12
N PRO A 170 4.13 9.29 -4.28
CA PRO A 170 5.00 9.97 -3.32
C PRO A 170 4.98 11.50 -3.45
N VAL A 171 3.82 12.11 -3.27
CA VAL A 171 3.59 13.56 -3.41
C VAL A 171 2.86 14.13 -2.20
N THR A 172 3.05 15.42 -1.92
CA THR A 172 2.18 16.14 -0.96
C THR A 172 0.86 16.53 -1.61
N LEU A 173 -0.10 17.03 -0.82
CA LEU A 173 -1.37 17.53 -1.35
C LEU A 173 -1.15 18.75 -2.26
N GLU A 174 -0.23 19.64 -1.90
CA GLU A 174 0.09 20.85 -2.65
C GLU A 174 0.81 20.54 -3.97
N GLU A 175 1.57 19.44 -4.00
CA GLU A 175 2.26 18.93 -5.17
C GLU A 175 1.36 18.10 -6.09
N PHE A 176 0.17 17.68 -5.62
CA PHE A 176 -0.72 16.78 -6.34
C PHE A 176 -1.55 17.52 -7.39
N ASP A 177 -1.41 17.10 -8.64
CA ASP A 177 -2.18 17.57 -9.79
C ASP A 177 -2.93 16.42 -10.45
N ALA A 178 -4.24 16.34 -10.19
CA ALA A 178 -5.11 15.35 -10.81
C ALA A 178 -5.17 15.47 -12.35
N GLY A 179 -4.85 16.64 -12.91
CA GLY A 179 -5.05 16.97 -14.31
C GLY A 179 -6.54 17.16 -14.65
N LEU A 180 -6.83 17.20 -15.95
CA LEU A 180 -8.20 17.19 -16.43
C LEU A 180 -8.76 15.77 -16.25
N MET A 181 -9.78 15.64 -15.41
CA MET A 181 -10.58 14.43 -15.32
C MET A 181 -11.69 14.55 -16.36
N ASP A 182 -11.55 13.84 -17.48
CA ASP A 182 -12.65 13.62 -18.44
C ASP A 182 -13.67 12.62 -17.87
#